data_AF-A0A7W0MSS5-F1
#
_entry.id   AF-A0A7W0MSS5-F1
#
_cell.length_a   1.000
_cell.length_b   1.000
_cell.length_c   1.000
_cell.angle_alpha   90.00
_cell.angle_beta   90.00
_cell.angle_gamma   90.00
#
_symmetry.space_group_name_H-M   'P 1'
#
loop_
_entity.id
_entity.type
_entity.pdbx_description
1 polymer ?
#
loop_
_entity_poly.entity_id
_entity_poly.type
_entity_poly.pdbx_seq_one_letter_code
_entity_poly.pdbx_strand_id
1 'polypeptide(L)' 'MPIHVLPGRPAASPAREWRCRRCGKLLGLVLADRLHLRFARQHEYHAALPASCTCRGCGALNEVNHTTPPRAA' A
#
# COMPACT_ATOMS: atom_id res chain seq x y z
N MET A 1 11.84 -32.69 25.46
CA MET A 1 12.04 -32.02 24.15
C MET A 1 11.11 -30.81 24.09
N PRO A 2 11.54 -29.58 24.41
CA PRO A 2 10.64 -28.43 24.28
C PRO A 2 10.53 -28.02 22.81
N ILE A 3 9.29 -27.94 22.34
CA ILE A 3 8.89 -27.39 21.04
C ILE A 3 9.14 -25.88 21.03
N HIS A 4 10.13 -25.44 20.27
CA HIS A 4 10.31 -24.03 19.95
C HIS A 4 9.24 -23.61 18.94
N VAL A 5 8.18 -22.97 19.43
CA VAL A 5 7.27 -22.19 18.56
C VAL A 5 8.08 -21.02 18.00
N LEU A 6 8.34 -21.06 16.70
CA LEU A 6 8.89 -19.92 15.96
C LEU A 6 7.85 -18.78 16.02
N PRO A 7 8.24 -17.54 16.34
CA PRO A 7 7.32 -16.42 16.31
C PRO A 7 6.78 -16.30 14.88
N GLY A 8 5.46 -16.37 14.76
CA GLY A 8 4.75 -16.22 13.50
C GLY A 8 5.26 -15.00 12.75
N ARG A 9 5.44 -15.16 11.44
CA ARG A 9 5.75 -14.10 10.47
C ARG A 9 5.09 -12.80 10.92
N PRO A 10 5.83 -11.69 11.15
CA PRO A 10 5.23 -10.46 11.63
C PRO A 10 4.06 -10.16 10.71
N ALA A 11 2.86 -10.09 11.29
CA ALA A 11 1.64 -9.85 10.57
C ALA A 11 1.90 -8.60 9.73
N ALA A 12 1.97 -8.76 8.41
CA ALA A 12 2.14 -7.66 7.49
C ALA A 12 1.06 -6.64 7.86
N SER A 13 1.47 -5.45 8.29
CA SER A 13 0.54 -4.39 8.70
C SER A 13 -0.59 -4.32 7.67
N PRO A 14 -1.86 -4.22 8.09
CA PRO A 14 -2.99 -4.33 7.19
C PRO A 14 -2.80 -3.32 6.06
N ALA A 15 -2.56 -3.84 4.86
CA ALA A 15 -2.27 -3.02 3.70
C ALA A 15 -3.48 -2.13 3.44
N ARG A 16 -3.29 -0.81 3.42
CA ARG A 16 -4.39 0.12 3.20
C ARG A 16 -4.62 0.29 1.71
N GLU A 17 -5.81 -0.03 1.22
CA GLU A 17 -6.17 0.19 -0.17
C GLU A 17 -6.10 1.68 -0.52
N TRP A 18 -5.31 2.01 -1.54
CA TRP A 18 -5.29 3.32 -2.15
C TRP A 18 -6.17 3.30 -3.39
N ARG A 19 -7.30 3.98 -3.28
CA ARG A 19 -8.30 4.08 -4.34
C ARG A 19 -8.35 5.49 -4.90
N CYS A 20 -8.72 5.59 -6.17
CA CYS A 20 -8.90 6.86 -6.84
C CYS A 20 -10.01 7.67 -6.14
N ARG A 21 -9.70 8.90 -5.73
CA ARG A 21 -10.65 9.80 -5.05
C ARG A 21 -11.86 10.19 -5.90
N ARG A 22 -11.76 10.04 -7.23
CA ARG A 22 -12.82 10.44 -8.18
C ARG A 22 -13.74 9.30 -8.60
N CYS A 23 -13.20 8.11 -8.83
CA CYS A 23 -13.98 6.98 -9.39
C CYS A 23 -13.92 5.70 -8.56
N GLY A 24 -13.22 5.71 -7.42
CA GLY A 24 -13.10 4.55 -6.53
C GLY A 24 -12.24 3.40 -7.06
N LYS A 25 -11.69 3.48 -8.28
CA LYS A 25 -10.81 2.46 -8.87
C LYS A 25 -9.59 2.23 -7.97
N LEU A 26 -9.26 0.95 -7.72
CA LEU A 26 -8.06 0.58 -6.97
C LEU A 26 -6.79 0.98 -7.74
N LEU A 27 -5.95 1.78 -7.11
CA LEU A 27 -4.68 2.25 -7.64
C LEU A 27 -3.51 1.43 -7.10
N GLY A 28 -3.53 1.08 -5.81
CA GLY A 28 -2.52 0.25 -5.17
C GLY A 28 -2.84 -0.05 -3.70
N LEU A 29 -1.86 -0.60 -2.99
CA LEU A 29 -1.89 -0.91 -1.57
C LEU A 29 -0.76 -0.16 -0.87
N VAL A 30 -1.09 0.59 0.17
CA VAL A 30 -0.12 1.28 1.02
C VAL A 30 0.31 0.34 2.15
N LEU A 31 1.59 0.03 2.18
CA LEU A 31 2.27 -0.84 3.13
C LEU A 31 3.28 0.01 3.91
N ALA A 32 2.89 0.50 5.09
CA ALA A 32 3.70 1.40 5.91
C ALA A 32 4.23 2.63 5.13
N ASP A 33 5.49 2.63 4.72
CA ASP A 33 6.16 3.69 3.95
C ASP A 33 6.17 3.47 2.43
N ARG A 34 5.63 2.35 1.95
CA ARG A 34 5.69 1.95 0.55
C ARG A 34 4.32 1.79 -0.08
N LEU A 35 4.27 1.99 -1.38
CA LEU A 35 3.12 1.75 -2.22
C LEU A 35 3.39 0.54 -3.11
N HIS A 36 2.59 -0.51 -2.92
CA HIS A 36 2.57 -1.66 -3.80
C HIS A 36 1.51 -1.47 -4.88
N LEU A 37 1.97 -1.38 -6.12
CA LEU A 37 1.14 -1.28 -7.30
C LEU A 37 1.12 -2.63 -8.02
N ARG A 38 -0.08 -3.16 -8.27
CA ARG A 38 -0.25 -4.37 -9.08
C ARG A 38 -0.97 -4.02 -10.38
N PHE A 39 -0.25 -4.13 -11.48
CA PHE A 39 -0.77 -3.88 -12.82
C PHE A 39 -1.09 -5.20 -13.55
N ALA A 40 -1.85 -5.09 -14.63
CA ALA A 40 -2.25 -6.24 -15.45
C ALA A 40 -1.02 -7.08 -15.86
N ARG A 41 -1.22 -8.39 -16.06
CA ARG A 41 -0.16 -9.38 -16.34
C ARG A 41 0.82 -9.64 -15.19
N GLN A 42 0.37 -9.54 -13.94
CA GLN A 42 1.17 -9.84 -12.73
C GLN A 42 2.40 -8.94 -12.56
N HIS A 43 2.43 -7.76 -13.18
CA HIS A 43 3.52 -6.82 -12.92
C HIS A 43 3.30 -6.14 -11.56
N GLU A 44 4.26 -6.34 -10.68
CA GLU A 44 4.29 -5.80 -9.33
C GLU A 44 5.38 -4.72 -9.24
N TYR A 45 5.00 -3.55 -8.74
CA TYR A 45 5.92 -2.43 -8.53
C TYR A 45 5.80 -1.92 -7.10
N HIS A 46 6.94 -1.61 -6.51
CA HIS A 46 7.03 -1.03 -5.18
C HIS A 46 7.61 0.37 -5.31
N ALA A 47 6.87 1.38 -4.87
CA ALA A 47 7.32 2.77 -4.84
C ALA A 47 7.46 3.24 -3.39
N ALA A 48 8.46 4.07 -3.11
CA ALA A 48 8.53 4.79 -1.84
C ALA A 48 7.46 5.90 -1.83
N LEU A 49 6.93 6.21 -0.65
CA LEU A 49 6.13 7.42 -0.45
C LEU A 49 7.06 8.66 -0.32
N PRO A 50 6.57 9.88 -0.64
CA PRO A 50 5.30 10.16 -1.29
C PRO A 50 5.27 9.70 -2.76
N ALA A 51 4.08 9.34 -3.24
CA ALA A 51 3.89 8.90 -4.61
C ALA A 51 2.65 9.54 -5.22
N SER A 52 2.70 9.77 -6.54
CA SER A 52 1.55 10.22 -7.32
C SER A 52 1.27 9.24 -8.46
N CYS A 53 0.00 9.11 -8.84
CA CYS A 53 -0.38 8.33 -10.02
C CYS A 53 -1.61 8.93 -10.71
N THR A 54 -1.65 8.79 -12.03
CA THR A 54 -2.82 9.13 -12.83
C THR A 54 -3.75 7.93 -12.90
N CYS A 55 -5.02 8.14 -12.54
CA CYS A 55 -6.01 7.07 -12.57
C CYS A 55 -6.26 6.60 -14.01
N ARG A 56 -5.94 5.33 -14.27
CA ARG A 56 -6.18 4.64 -15.55
C ARG A 56 -7.66 4.50 -15.94
N GLY A 57 -8.59 4.84 -15.04
CA GLY A 57 -10.04 4.83 -15.31
C GLY A 57 -10.59 6.17 -15.75
N CYS A 58 -10.23 7.25 -15.05
CA CYS A 58 -10.88 8.55 -15.22
C CYS A 58 -9.90 9.72 -15.44
N GLY A 59 -8.61 9.43 -15.56
CA GLY A 59 -7.55 10.43 -15.81
C GLY A 59 -7.21 11.32 -14.62
N ALA A 60 -7.86 11.17 -13.46
CA ALA A 60 -7.59 12.02 -12.30
C ALA A 60 -6.21 11.76 -11.69
N LEU A 61 -5.47 12.82 -11.35
CA LEU A 61 -4.25 12.73 -10.56
C LEU A 61 -4.58 12.39 -9.10
N ASN A 62 -3.88 11.41 -8.54
CA ASN A 62 -4.02 10.99 -7.15
C ASN A 62 -2.64 11.00 -6.51
N GLU A 63 -2.57 11.50 -5.27
CA GLU A 63 -1.34 11.61 -4.50
C GLU A 63 -1.51 10.88 -3.17
N VAL A 64 -0.44 10.26 -2.71
CA VAL A 64 -0.35 9.59 -1.42
C VAL A 64 0.95 10.00 -0.75
N ASN A 65 0.84 10.49 0.48
CA ASN A 65 1.98 10.90 1.30
C ASN A 65 2.31 9.80 2.31
N HIS A 66 3.46 9.94 2.99
CA HIS A 66 3.74 9.13 4.18
C HIS A 66 2.56 9.18 5.14
N THR A 67 2.04 8.01 5.50
CA THR A 67 1.12 7.94 6.64
C THR A 67 2.00 7.99 7.86
N THR A 68 2.20 9.18 8.44
CA THR A 68 2.77 9.27 9.79
C THR A 68 1.89 8.41 10.70
N PRO A 69 2.40 7.33 11.32
CA PRO A 69 1.62 6.64 12.34
C PRO A 69 1.29 7.66 13.43
N PRO A 70 0.07 7.66 14.01
CA PRO A 70 -0.22 8.55 15.13
C PRO A 70 0.83 8.27 16.20
N ARG A 71 1.64 9.29 16.51
CA ARG A 71 2.69 9.18 17.53
C ARG A 71 1.96 8.83 18.83
N ALA A 72 2.17 7.61 19.33
CA ALA A 72 1.69 7.23 20.65
C ALA A 72 2.27 8.25 21.64
N ALA A 73 1.37 8.98 22.30
CA ALA A 73 1.69 9.94 23.35
C ALA A 73 2.01 9.20 24.66
#